data_AF-A0A820UF47-F1
#
_entry.id   AF-A0A820UF47-F1
#
_cell.length_a   1.000
_cell.length_b   1.000
_cell.length_c   1.000
_cell.angle_alpha   90.00
_cell.angle_beta   90.00
_cell.angle_gamma   90.00
#
_symmetry.space_group_name_H-M   'P 1'
#
loop_
_entity.id
_entity.type
_entity.pdbx_description
1 polymer ?
#
loop_
_entity_poly.entity_id
_entity_poly.type
_entity_poly.pdbx_seq_one_letter_code
_entity_poly.pdbx_strand_id
1 'polypeptide(L)' 'MKLLENSKLEAISSTLSIDTPVCDITTRVESYSCKMAGDSKKLYKQLRNEPGTSPHDLEIL' A
#
# COMPACT_ATOMS: atom_id res chain seq x y z
N MET A 1 11.39 -2.24 0.58
CA MET A 1 10.18 -3.04 0.88
C MET A 1 10.33 -4.42 0.25
N LYS A 2 9.72 -5.48 0.80
CA LYS A 2 9.73 -6.81 0.17
C LYS A 2 8.38 -7.03 -0.50
N LEU A 3 8.38 -7.32 -1.80
CA LEU A 3 7.18 -7.82 -2.47
C LEU A 3 6.82 -9.18 -1.86
N LEU A 4 5.55 -9.34 -1.53
CA LEU A 4 4.98 -10.59 -1.07
C LEU A 4 4.08 -11.10 -2.19
N GLU A 5 4.48 -12.20 -2.82
CA GLU A 5 3.68 -12.81 -3.88
C GLU A 5 2.43 -13.46 -3.30
N ASN A 6 1.29 -13.17 -3.92
CA ASN A 6 0.00 -13.71 -3.50
C ASN A 6 -0.90 -13.85 -4.73
N SER A 7 -1.15 -15.10 -5.14
CA SER A 7 -1.97 -15.40 -6.32
C SER A 7 -3.42 -14.88 -6.24
N LYS A 8 -3.95 -14.65 -5.03
CA LYS A 8 -5.28 -14.04 -4.87
C LYS A 8 -5.26 -12.57 -5.25
N LEU A 9 -4.17 -11.85 -4.99
CA LEU A 9 -4.04 -10.44 -5.37
C LEU A 9 -3.89 -10.29 -6.89
N GLU A 10 -3.22 -11.24 -7.54
CA GLU A 10 -3.17 -11.31 -9.01
C GLU A 10 -4.57 -11.52 -9.61
N ALA A 11 -5.35 -12.46 -9.06
CA ALA A 11 -6.72 -12.70 -9.51
C ALA A 11 -7.61 -11.46 -9.33
N ILE A 12 -7.48 -10.75 -8.20
CA ILE A 12 -8.19 -9.49 -7.95
C ILE A 12 -7.77 -8.42 -8.95
N SER A 13 -6.47 -8.26 -9.18
CA SER A 13 -5.92 -7.29 -10.15
C SER A 13 -6.50 -7.50 -11.55
N SER A 14 -6.57 -8.76 -12.00
CA SER A 14 -7.17 -9.12 -13.27
C SER A 14 -8.68 -8.87 -13.30
N THR A 15 -9.40 -9.17 -12.21
CA THR A 15 -10.86 -8.99 -12.15
C THR A 15 -11.28 -7.52 -12.15
N LEU A 16 -10.47 -6.66 -11.54
CA LEU A 16 -10.70 -5.21 -11.49
C LEU A 16 -10.20 -4.49 -12.74
N SER A 17 -9.44 -5.17 -13.61
CA SER A 17 -9.01 -4.61 -14.88
C SER A 17 -10.16 -4.70 -15.89
N ILE A 18 -10.38 -3.62 -16.63
CA ILE A 18 -11.47 -3.50 -17.60
C ILE A 18 -10.82 -3.21 -18.95
N ASP A 19 -11.03 -4.11 -19.92
CA ASP A 19 -10.63 -3.89 -21.31
C ASP A 19 -11.88 -3.85 -22.17
N THR A 20 -12.26 -2.64 -22.58
CA THR A 20 -13.37 -2.39 -23.49
C THR A 20 -12.89 -1.50 -24.64
N PRO A 21 -13.55 -1.52 -25.80
CA PRO A 21 -13.12 -0.71 -26.95
C PRO A 21 -13.09 0.81 -26.71
N VAL A 22 -13.73 1.28 -25.64
CA VAL A 22 -13.87 2.70 -25.30
C VAL A 22 -13.02 3.06 -24.08
N CYS A 23 -12.62 2.08 -23.27
CA CYS A 23 -11.95 2.30 -22.00
C CYS A 23 -11.10 1.09 -21.62
N ASP A 24 -9.82 1.36 -21.35
CA ASP A 24 -8.85 0.42 -20.82
C ASP A 24 -8.45 0.89 -19.41
N ILE A 25 -8.74 0.07 -18.41
CA ILE A 25 -8.38 0.26 -17.01
C ILE A 25 -7.51 -0.92 -16.60
N THR A 26 -6.23 -0.65 -16.41
CA THR A 26 -5.28 -1.62 -15.87
C THR A 26 -5.18 -1.46 -14.36
N THR A 27 -5.48 -2.53 -13.62
CA THR A 27 -5.39 -2.55 -12.15
C THR A 27 -4.30 -3.51 -11.69
N ARG A 28 -3.52 -3.10 -10.68
CA ARG A 28 -2.49 -3.94 -10.05
C ARG A 28 -2.51 -3.77 -8.53
N VAL A 29 -2.76 -4.86 -7.83
CA VAL A 29 -2.84 -4.94 -6.37
C VAL A 29 -1.64 -5.74 -5.88
N GLU A 30 -0.79 -5.11 -5.08
CA GLU A 30 0.44 -5.73 -4.60
C GLU A 30 0.56 -5.61 -3.09
N SER A 31 0.96 -6.70 -2.44
CA SER A 31 1.31 -6.67 -1.03
C SER A 31 2.80 -6.47 -0.83
N TYR A 32 3.14 -5.45 -0.05
CA TYR A 32 4.50 -5.16 0.36
C TYR A 32 4.64 -5.25 1.87
N SER A 33 5.71 -5.88 2.34
CA SER A 33 6.14 -5.72 3.73
C SER A 33 7.19 -4.63 3.84
N CYS A 34 6.97 -3.72 4.77
CA CYS A 34 7.97 -2.77 5.22
C CYS A 34 9.00 -3.52 6.06
N LYS A 35 10.12 -3.91 5.44
CA LYS A 35 11.32 -4.26 6.21
C LYS A 35 11.77 -2.98 6.93
N MET A 36 11.62 -2.92 8.25
CA MET A 36 12.13 -1.82 9.08
C MET A 36 13.66 -1.85 9.14
N ALA A 37 14.31 -1.52 8.02
CA ALA A 37 15.76 -1.45 7.90
C ALA A 37 16.17 -0.16 7.18
N GLY A 38 17.29 0.43 7.60
CA GLY A 38 17.90 1.59 6.96
C GLY A 38 16.94 2.78 6.77
N ASP A 39 16.88 3.29 5.55
CA ASP A 39 16.14 4.50 5.20
C ASP A 39 14.62 4.35 5.35
N SER A 40 14.06 3.16 5.16
CA SER A 40 12.62 2.92 5.40
C SER A 40 12.26 3.07 6.87
N LYS A 41 13.17 2.71 7.79
CA LYS A 41 12.98 2.94 9.24
C LYS A 41 13.12 4.42 9.58
N LYS A 42 14.04 5.14 8.93
CA LYS A 42 14.21 6.59 9.11
C LYS A 42 12.98 7.35 8.62
N LEU A 43 12.51 7.05 7.41
CA LEU A 43 11.30 7.63 6.82
C LEU A 43 10.06 7.32 7.67
N TYR A 44 9.89 6.07 8.12
CA TYR A 44 8.80 5.72 9.03
C TYR A 44 8.83 6.54 10.33
N LYS A 45 10.01 6.73 10.94
CA LYS A 45 10.14 7.57 12.15
C LYS A 45 9.86 9.05 11.89
N GLN A 46 10.25 9.57 10.73
CA GLN A 46 9.97 10.95 10.36
C GLN A 46 8.47 11.16 10.19
N LEU A 47 7.82 10.33 9.36
CA LEU A 47 6.39 10.39 9.10
C LEU A 47 5.57 10.17 10.37
N ARG A 48 5.91 9.17 11.20
CA ARG A 48 5.21 8.89 12.48
C ARG A 48 5.26 10.05 13.47
N ASN A 49 6.33 10.84 13.44
CA ASN A 49 6.52 11.95 14.37
C ASN A 49 5.94 13.26 13.83
N GLU A 50 5.33 13.26 12.63
CA GLU A 50 4.56 14.40 12.17
C GLU A 50 3.27 14.52 13.01
N PRO A 51 2.95 15.70 13.55
CA PRO A 51 1.73 15.91 14.33
C PRO A 51 0.49 15.49 13.53
N GLY A 52 -0.40 14.66 14.11
CA GLY A 52 -1.64 14.23 13.48
C GLY A 52 -1.53 12.94 12.66
N THR A 53 -0.38 12.25 12.71
CA THR A 53 -0.15 10.98 11.99
C THR A 53 -0.08 9.76 12.90
N SER A 54 -0.02 9.96 14.23
CA SER A 54 -0.03 8.86 15.18
C SER A 54 -1.43 8.25 15.26
N PRO A 55 -1.57 6.91 15.36
CA PRO A 55 -2.88 6.27 15.54
C PRO A 55 -3.66 6.76 16.78
N HIS A 56 -2.95 7.25 17.81
CA HIS A 56 -3.55 7.87 18.99
C HIS A 56 -4.01 9.32 18.76
N ASP A 57 -3.54 10.01 17.71
CA ASP A 57 -3.95 11.40 17.42
C ASP A 57 -5.39 11.46 16.88
N LEU A 58 -5.95 10.32 16.46
CA LEU A 58 -7.32 10.16 15.95
C LEU A 58 -8.29 9.61 17.01
N GLU A 59 -7.86 9.44 18.27
CA GLU A 59 -8.78 9.13 19.37
C GLU A 59 -9.58 10.39 19.71
N ILE A 60 -10.75 10.53 19.07
CA ILE A 60 -11.74 11.56 19.36
C ILE A 60 -12.40 11.26 20.72
N LEU A 61 -12.43 12.30 21.56
CA LEU A 61 -13.09 12.42 22.88
C LEU A 61 -14.56 11.97 22.88
#